data_AF-A0A9D2S4Q6-F1
#
_entry.id   AF-A0A9D2S4Q6-F1
#
_cell.length_a   1.000
_cell.length_b   1.000
_cell.length_c   1.000
_cell.angle_alpha   90.00
_cell.angle_beta   90.00
_cell.angle_gamma   90.00
#
_symmetry.space_group_name_H-M   'P 1'
#
loop_
_entity.id
_entity.type
_entity.pdbx_description
1 polymer ?
#
loop_
_entity_poly.entity_id
_entity_poly.type
_entity_poly.pdbx_seq_one_letter_code
_entity_poly.pdbx_strand_id
1 'polypeptide(L)' 'MGREETEQLRCKLLAWVQAGCAAGRLPALLLDEEEIRCAGTEELRALARRYAIR' A
#
# COMPACT_ATOMS: atom_id res chain seq x y z
N MET A 1 -7.65 -6.66 13.97
CA MET A 1 -7.97 -5.74 12.88
C MET A 1 -9.22 -6.26 12.22
N GLY A 2 -10.26 -5.46 12.12
CA GLY A 2 -11.47 -5.85 11.40
C GLY A 2 -11.20 -5.92 9.89
N ARG A 3 -12.02 -6.67 9.15
CA ARG A 3 -11.94 -6.77 7.67
C ARG A 3 -11.97 -5.38 7.01
N GLU A 4 -12.74 -4.47 7.60
CA GLU A 4 -12.90 -3.09 7.16
C GLU A 4 -11.64 -2.24 7.36
N GLU A 5 -10.96 -2.36 8.51
CA GLU A 5 -9.66 -1.71 8.73
C GLU A 5 -8.60 -2.22 7.76
N THR A 6 -8.60 -3.52 7.43
CA THR A 6 -7.69 -4.10 6.42
C THR A 6 -7.90 -3.46 5.07
N GLU A 7 -9.15 -3.31 4.64
CA GLU A 7 -9.46 -2.71 3.35
C GLU A 7 -9.08 -1.22 3.31
N GLN A 8 -9.34 -0.49 4.39
CA GLN A 8 -8.93 0.92 4.50
C GLN A 8 -7.41 1.08 4.39
N LEU A 9 -6.63 0.21 5.05
CA LEU A 9 -5.18 0.24 4.98
C LEU A 9 -4.68 -0.08 3.57
N ARG A 10 -5.30 -1.06 2.89
CA ARG A 10 -5.00 -1.39 1.49
C ARG A 10 -5.25 -0.20 0.57
N CYS A 11 -6.41 0.44 0.69
CA CYS A 11 -6.74 1.63 -0.10
C CYS A 11 -5.75 2.78 0.12
N LYS A 12 -5.33 3.04 1.37
CA LYS A 12 -4.33 4.07 1.69
C LYS A 12 -2.98 3.80 1.01
N LEU A 13 -2.53 2.54 1.08
CA LEU A 13 -1.27 2.11 0.47
C LEU A 13 -1.32 2.26 -1.06
N LEU A 14 -2.40 1.80 -1.70
CA LEU A 14 -2.61 1.95 -3.14
C LEU A 14 -2.62 3.43 -3.58
N ALA A 15 -3.34 4.29 -2.85
CA ALA A 15 -3.39 5.70 -3.17
C ALA A 15 -2.01 6.38 -3.07
N TRP A 16 -1.21 6.00 -2.06
CA TRP A 16 0.16 6.51 -1.90
C TRP A 16 1.07 6.07 -3.05
N VAL A 17 0.98 4.79 -3.41
CA VAL A 17 1.69 4.23 -4.56
C VAL A 17 1.32 4.98 -5.84
N GLN A 18 0.03 5.11 -6.15
CA GLN A 18 -0.43 5.84 -7.32
C GLN A 18 0.02 7.30 -7.35
N ALA A 19 0.01 7.99 -6.21
CA ALA A 19 0.49 9.37 -6.09
C ALA A 19 2.00 9.49 -6.36
N GLY A 20 2.81 8.56 -5.84
CA GLY A 20 4.25 8.50 -6.10
C GLY A 20 4.59 8.24 -7.57
N CYS A 21 3.79 7.38 -8.22
CA CYS A 21 3.89 7.06 -9.64
C CYS A 21 3.55 8.28 -10.50
N ALA A 22 2.43 8.95 -10.22
CA ALA A 22 1.99 10.15 -10.91
C ALA A 22 2.98 11.32 -10.76
N ALA A 23 3.65 11.41 -9.61
CA ALA A 23 4.69 12.41 -9.36
C ALA A 23 6.05 12.07 -10.02
N GLY A 24 6.18 10.92 -10.69
CA GLY A 24 7.43 10.47 -11.33
C GLY A 24 8.55 10.14 -10.35
N ARG A 25 8.23 9.96 -9.05
CA ARG A 25 9.23 9.81 -7.98
C ARG A 25 9.58 8.35 -7.64
N LEU A 26 8.83 7.39 -8.17
CA LEU A 26 8.97 5.98 -7.82
C LEU A 26 8.69 5.07 -9.04
N PRO A 27 9.71 4.65 -9.81
CA PRO A 27 9.52 3.78 -10.98
C PRO A 27 9.16 2.31 -10.65
N ALA A 28 9.33 1.85 -9.41
CA ALA A 28 9.15 0.44 -9.01
C ALA A 28 7.69 0.05 -8.64
N LEU A 29 6.76 1.01 -8.72
CA LEU A 29 5.45 0.94 -8.07
C LEU A 29 4.44 -0.03 -8.69
N LEU A 30 4.63 -0.47 -9.94
CA LEU A 30 3.72 -1.46 -10.55
C LEU A 30 3.78 -2.80 -9.80
N LEU A 31 4.97 -3.21 -9.32
CA LEU A 31 5.15 -4.40 -8.51
C LEU A 31 4.63 -4.20 -7.08
N ASP A 32 4.81 -3.01 -6.49
CA ASP A 32 4.24 -2.68 -5.17
C ASP A 32 2.70 -2.68 -5.19
N GLU A 33 2.07 -2.24 -6.28
CA GLU A 33 0.61 -2.14 -6.38
C GLU A 33 -0.08 -3.52 -6.40
N GLU A 34 0.52 -4.49 -7.10
CA GLU A 34 0.06 -5.87 -7.12
C GLU A 34 0.34 -6.58 -5.79
N GLU A 35 1.49 -6.32 -5.17
CA GLU A 35 1.81 -6.81 -3.82
C GLU A 35 0.78 -6.30 -2.80
N ILE A 36 0.41 -5.01 -2.82
CA ILE A 36 -0.61 -4.45 -1.93
C ILE A 36 -2.00 -5.07 -2.17
N ARG A 37 -2.36 -5.33 -3.44
CA ARG A 37 -3.66 -5.96 -3.78
C ARG A 37 -3.75 -7.39 -3.25
N CYS A 38 -2.67 -8.15 -3.35
CA CYS A 38 -2.60 -9.54 -2.92
C CYS A 38 -2.28 -9.70 -1.42
N ALA A 39 -1.73 -8.67 -0.78
CA ALA A 39 -1.27 -8.71 0.59
C ALA A 39 -2.39 -8.98 1.60
N GLY A 40 -2.08 -9.87 2.54
CA GLY A 40 -2.87 -10.10 3.74
C GLY A 40 -2.70 -8.99 4.78
N THR A 41 -3.46 -9.07 5.87
CA THR A 41 -3.48 -8.04 6.93
C THR A 41 -2.11 -7.73 7.52
N GLU A 42 -1.28 -8.75 7.79
CA GLU A 42 0.05 -8.54 8.39
C GLU A 42 1.07 -7.99 7.39
N GLU A 43 0.99 -8.40 6.13
CA GLU A 43 1.82 -7.87 5.04
C GLU A 43 1.50 -6.40 4.78
N LEU A 44 0.21 -6.03 4.75
CA LEU A 44 -0.22 -4.64 4.64
C LEU A 44 0.31 -3.79 5.82
N ARG A 45 0.35 -4.34 7.03
CA ARG A 45 0.94 -3.64 8.19
C ARG A 45 2.45 -3.48 8.07
N ALA A 46 3.14 -4.49 7.56
CA ALA A 46 4.58 -4.42 7.30
C ALA A 46 4.89 -3.36 6.23
N LEU A 47 4.12 -3.33 5.13
CA LEU A 47 4.21 -2.32 4.08
C LEU A 47 3.93 -0.91 4.64
N ALA A 48 2.85 -0.75 5.42
CA ALA A 48 2.52 0.52 6.05
C ALA A 48 3.66 1.03 6.96
N ARG A 49 4.28 0.16 7.75
CA ARG A 49 5.46 0.50 8.56
C ARG A 49 6.66 0.91 7.71
N ARG A 50 6.95 0.17 6.63
CA ARG A 50 8.06 0.44 5.71
C ARG A 50 7.91 1.79 5.02
N TYR A 51 6.68 2.18 4.68
CA TYR A 51 6.37 3.46 4.04
C TYR A 51 6.00 4.58 5.04
N ALA A 52 6.09 4.32 6.35
CA ALA A 52 5.68 5.23 7.43
C ALA A 52 4.24 5.78 7.28
N ILE A 53 3.34 4.95 6.73
CA ILE A 53 1.91 5.26 6.56
C ILE A 53 1.17 4.78 7.84
N ARG A 54 0.40 5.68 8.46
CA ARG A 54 -0.42 5.42 9.65
C ARG A 54 -1.92 5.36 9.36
#